data_AF-A0A0Y9TJX7-F1
#
_entry.id   AF-A0A0Y9TJX7-F1
#
_cell.length_a   1.000
_cell.length_b   1.000
_cell.length_c   1.000
_cell.angle_alpha   90.00
_cell.angle_beta   90.00
_cell.angle_gamma   90.00
#
_symmetry.space_group_name_H-M   'P 1'
#
loop_
_entity.id
_entity.type
_entity.pdbx_description
1 polymer ?
#
loop_
_entity_poly.entity_id
_entity_poly.type
_entity_poly.pdbx_seq_one_letter_code
_entity_poly.pdbx_strand_id
1 'polypeptide(L)'
;MAYIKVPSDITILEHTYSKNNKKKKIFFLKKLFIQCSFFTIGNKCNKLNSNDVIKVLSNVYSVDVSNNPNVNTANILDILNTRQKDIEKQVKCKMYSFVGSILLPLYSIRMFKYYDMKSKLIMVPFFSIMGMYLGLFTGNLVTGRFNDYKRSKFLGTLPANVYLKN
;
A
#
# COMPACT_ATOMS: atom_id res chain seq x y z
N MET A 1 5.98 21.36 -21.97
CA MET A 1 4.76 21.70 -21.19
C MET A 1 5.07 21.57 -19.70
N ALA A 2 4.98 22.68 -18.96
CA ALA A 2 5.19 22.72 -17.52
C ALA A 2 3.94 22.21 -16.79
N TYR A 3 4.13 21.39 -15.76
CA TYR A 3 3.06 20.90 -14.90
C TYR A 3 3.41 21.25 -13.47
N ILE A 4 2.48 21.83 -12.72
CA ILE A 4 2.65 22.10 -11.29
C ILE A 4 2.17 20.90 -10.49
N LYS A 5 3.00 20.43 -9.56
CA LYS A 5 2.63 19.39 -8.59
C LYS A 5 1.93 20.01 -7.40
N VAL A 6 0.68 19.63 -7.16
CA VAL A 6 -0.17 20.16 -6.07
C VAL A 6 -0.67 18.99 -5.21
N PRO A 7 -0.80 19.13 -3.88
CA PRO A 7 -1.44 18.12 -3.06
C PRO A 7 -2.90 17.91 -3.49
N SER A 8 -3.36 16.67 -3.43
CA SER A 8 -4.77 16.33 -3.66
C SER A 8 -5.65 16.76 -2.49
N ASP A 9 -6.95 16.94 -2.73
CA ASP A 9 -7.94 17.31 -1.70
C ASP A 9 -7.92 16.35 -0.51
N ILE A 10 -7.79 15.04 -0.77
CA ILE A 10 -7.70 14.03 0.29
C ILE A 10 -6.46 14.24 1.16
N THR A 11 -5.33 14.65 0.58
CA THR A 11 -4.09 14.93 1.34
C THR A 11 -4.22 16.20 2.19
N ILE A 12 -4.99 17.20 1.73
CA ILE A 12 -5.33 18.39 2.52
C ILE A 12 -6.23 18.00 3.70
N LEU A 13 -7.22 17.14 3.49
CA LEU A 13 -8.08 16.59 4.54
C LEU A 13 -7.29 15.76 5.56
N GLU A 14 -6.37 14.90 5.09
CA GLU A 14 -5.50 14.12 5.97
C GLU A 14 -4.63 15.00 6.87
N HIS A 15 -4.15 16.14 6.35
CA HIS A 15 -3.34 17.09 7.12
C HIS A 15 -4.16 17.86 8.15
N THR A 16 -5.34 18.35 7.75
CA THR A 16 -6.23 19.15 8.61
C THR A 16 -6.82 18.33 9.77
N TYR A 17 -7.15 17.05 9.54
CA TYR A 17 -7.73 16.16 10.55
C TYR A 17 -6.71 15.27 11.28
N SER A 18 -5.40 15.49 11.08
CA SER A 18 -4.36 14.76 11.80
C SER A 18 -4.22 15.29 13.23
N LYS A 19 -4.31 14.41 14.25
CA LYS A 19 -4.29 14.78 15.67
C LYS A 19 -2.95 15.44 16.07
N ASN A 20 -2.86 16.77 16.13
CA ASN A 20 -1.72 17.53 16.66
C ASN A 20 -0.35 16.93 16.30
N ASN A 21 -0.15 16.54 15.03
CA ASN A 21 1.08 15.89 14.53
C ASN A 21 1.49 14.57 15.23
N LYS A 22 0.62 13.94 16.02
CA LYS A 22 0.87 12.62 16.62
C LYS A 22 0.89 11.56 15.53
N LYS A 23 2.06 10.98 15.32
CA LYS A 23 2.29 9.90 14.35
C LYS A 23 2.38 8.56 15.06
N LYS A 24 1.64 7.57 14.55
CA LYS A 24 1.82 6.16 14.91
C LYS A 24 3.21 5.71 14.44
N LYS A 25 3.98 5.12 15.37
CA LYS A 25 5.28 4.55 15.03
C LYS A 25 5.09 3.34 14.11
N ILE A 26 5.61 3.43 12.90
CA ILE A 26 5.69 2.31 11.96
C ILE A 26 7.01 1.57 12.22
N PHE A 27 6.95 0.26 12.31
CA PHE A 27 8.12 -0.58 12.49
C PHE A 27 9.12 -0.44 11.32
N PHE A 28 10.42 -0.46 11.60
CA PHE A 28 11.46 -0.21 10.60
C PHE A 28 11.39 -1.18 9.40
N LEU A 29 11.25 -2.49 9.64
CA LEU A 29 11.10 -3.47 8.54
C LEU A 29 9.87 -3.21 7.69
N LYS A 30 8.75 -2.79 8.29
CA LYS A 30 7.53 -2.44 7.55
C LYS A 30 7.77 -1.21 6.68
N LYS A 31 8.52 -0.21 7.18
CA LYS A 31 8.91 0.99 6.44
C LYS A 31 9.81 0.63 5.24
N LEU A 32 10.86 -0.16 5.47
CA LEU A 32 11.77 -0.65 4.43
C LEU A 32 10.99 -1.42 3.34
N PHE A 33 10.10 -2.31 3.75
CA PHE A 33 9.28 -3.09 2.83
C PHE A 33 8.39 -2.20 1.94
N ILE A 34 7.71 -1.21 2.53
CA ILE A 34 6.86 -0.28 1.77
C ILE A 34 7.71 0.47 0.74
N GLN A 35 8.93 0.87 1.11
CA GLN A 35 9.85 1.57 0.21
C GLN A 35 10.25 0.73 -1.00
N CYS A 36 10.54 -0.56 -0.81
CA CYS A 36 10.84 -1.48 -1.92
C CYS A 36 9.59 -1.83 -2.75
N SER A 37 8.43 -1.99 -2.10
CA SER A 37 7.23 -2.54 -2.74
C SER A 37 6.35 -1.51 -3.45
N PHE A 38 6.44 -0.24 -3.06
CA PHE A 38 5.72 0.88 -3.66
C PHE A 38 6.69 1.82 -4.37
N PHE A 39 7.59 1.23 -5.15
CA PHE A 39 8.49 2.00 -6.01
C PHE A 39 7.72 2.46 -7.26
N THR A 40 7.59 3.78 -7.42
CA THR A 40 7.04 4.37 -8.64
C THR A 40 8.18 4.90 -9.50
N ILE A 41 8.33 4.35 -10.71
CA ILE A 41 9.25 4.86 -11.73
C ILE A 41 8.53 5.89 -12.59
N GLY A 42 9.07 7.10 -12.68
CA GLY A 42 8.58 8.18 -13.55
C GLY A 42 8.28 9.50 -12.82
N ASN A 43 8.54 10.62 -13.50
CA ASN A 43 8.46 11.97 -12.93
C ASN A 43 7.03 12.51 -12.75
N LYS A 44 6.02 11.91 -13.42
CA LYS A 44 4.63 12.38 -13.47
C LYS A 44 3.61 11.30 -13.08
N CYS A 45 3.87 10.62 -11.96
CA CYS A 45 3.01 9.53 -11.51
C CYS A 45 1.93 10.05 -10.54
N ASN A 46 0.67 10.03 -10.97
CA ASN A 46 -0.51 10.20 -10.10
C ASN A 46 -0.79 8.92 -9.28
N LYS A 47 0.25 8.30 -8.72
CA LYS A 47 0.11 7.09 -7.89
C LYS A 47 0.68 7.37 -6.51
N LEU A 48 0.18 6.64 -5.52
CA LEU A 48 0.73 6.69 -4.17
C LEU A 48 2.18 6.19 -4.18
N ASN A 49 3.10 7.06 -3.79
CA ASN A 49 4.49 6.69 -3.58
C ASN A 49 4.65 6.04 -2.20
N SER A 50 5.74 5.31 -2.01
CA SER A 50 6.12 4.70 -0.73
C SER A 50 6.09 5.68 0.44
N ASN A 51 6.64 6.89 0.26
CA ASN A 51 6.64 7.95 1.28
C ASN A 51 5.22 8.40 1.65
N ASP A 52 4.33 8.49 0.65
CA ASP A 52 2.93 8.88 0.86
C ASP A 52 2.19 7.77 1.63
N VAL A 53 2.40 6.50 1.26
CA VAL A 53 1.84 5.35 1.98
C VAL A 53 2.30 5.33 3.43
N ILE A 54 3.59 5.58 3.70
CA ILE A 54 4.12 5.67 5.07
C ILE A 54 3.44 6.82 5.83
N LYS A 55 3.28 7.99 5.19
CA LYS A 55 2.63 9.16 5.81
C LYS A 55 1.19 8.83 6.20
N VAL A 56 0.37 8.31 5.27
CA VAL A 56 -1.03 7.96 5.51
C VAL A 56 -1.16 6.91 6.62
N LEU A 57 -0.30 5.87 6.61
CA LEU A 57 -0.32 4.85 7.65
C LEU A 57 0.15 5.34 9.02
N SER A 58 1.00 6.38 9.05
CA SER A 58 1.50 6.97 10.29
C SER A 58 0.53 7.95 10.92
N ASN A 59 -0.41 8.52 10.14
CA ASN A 59 -1.37 9.47 10.66
C ASN A 59 -2.36 8.79 11.63
N VAL A 60 -2.72 9.53 12.68
CA VAL A 60 -3.78 9.17 13.62
C VAL A 60 -4.90 10.18 13.45
N TYR A 61 -6.02 9.73 12.90
CA TYR A 61 -7.23 10.53 12.74
C TYR A 61 -8.07 10.37 14.01
N SER A 62 -8.09 11.39 14.85
CA SER A 62 -9.05 11.48 15.94
C SER A 62 -9.45 12.93 16.11
N VAL A 63 -10.74 13.20 16.00
CA VAL A 63 -11.33 14.46 16.47
C VAL A 63 -11.85 14.17 17.88
N ASP A 64 -11.58 15.05 18.83
CA ASP A 64 -12.21 14.99 20.14
C ASP A 64 -13.69 15.31 19.94
N VAL A 65 -14.51 14.26 19.81
CA VAL A 65 -15.95 14.31 19.50
C VAL A 65 -16.72 15.12 20.54
N SER A 66 -16.12 15.37 21.73
CA SER A 66 -16.70 16.19 22.79
C SER A 66 -16.90 17.66 22.41
N ASN A 67 -16.16 18.21 21.44
CA ASN A 67 -16.11 19.66 21.24
C ASN A 67 -16.90 20.16 20.01
N ASN A 68 -17.30 19.31 19.06
CA ASN A 68 -18.14 19.72 17.93
C ASN A 68 -18.84 18.53 17.22
N PRO A 69 -20.15 18.27 17.46
CA PRO A 69 -20.88 17.15 16.87
C PRO A 69 -21.36 17.49 15.45
N ASN A 70 -20.43 17.80 14.53
CA ASN A 70 -20.79 18.06 13.15
C ASN A 70 -20.78 16.75 12.36
N VAL A 71 -21.93 16.34 11.80
CA VAL A 71 -22.09 15.12 11.00
C VAL A 71 -21.06 15.05 9.86
N ASN A 72 -20.66 16.20 9.30
CA ASN A 72 -19.67 16.27 8.24
C ASN A 72 -18.27 15.84 8.69
N THR A 73 -17.86 16.12 9.93
CA THR A 73 -16.53 15.73 10.43
C THR A 73 -16.47 14.22 10.67
N ALA A 74 -17.56 13.61 11.15
CA ALA A 74 -17.67 12.16 11.29
C ALA A 74 -17.57 11.45 9.94
N ASN A 75 -18.25 11.97 8.91
CA ASN A 75 -18.18 11.44 7.54
C ASN A 75 -16.76 11.54 6.96
N ILE A 76 -16.08 12.67 7.15
CA ILE A 76 -14.69 12.85 6.69
C ILE A 76 -13.76 11.86 7.39
N LEU A 77 -13.89 11.68 8.71
CA LEU A 77 -13.09 10.71 9.45
C LEU A 77 -13.31 9.28 8.97
N ASP A 78 -14.55 8.89 8.65
CA ASP A 78 -14.83 7.58 8.08
C ASP A 78 -14.13 7.39 6.72
N ILE A 79 -14.14 8.41 5.86
CA ILE A 79 -13.42 8.39 4.58
C ILE A 79 -11.91 8.22 4.79
N LEU A 80 -11.31 8.96 5.72
CA LEU A 80 -9.87 8.87 6.01
C LEU A 80 -9.49 7.51 6.62
N ASN A 81 -10.31 7.00 7.54
CA ASN A 81 -10.12 5.70 8.17
C ASN A 81 -10.29 4.54 7.19
N THR A 82 -11.29 4.60 6.30
CA THR A 82 -11.50 3.59 5.25
C THR A 82 -10.34 3.56 4.26
N ARG A 83 -9.82 4.73 3.86
CA ARG A 83 -8.61 4.84 3.05
C ARG A 83 -7.39 4.22 3.75
N GLN A 84 -7.16 4.54 5.03
CA GLN A 84 -6.04 3.99 5.80
C GLN A 84 -6.16 2.45 5.94
N LYS A 85 -7.37 1.93 6.17
CA LYS A 85 -7.65 0.49 6.23
C LYS A 85 -7.37 -0.22 4.90
N ASP A 86 -7.84 0.32 3.78
CA ASP A 86 -7.56 -0.30 2.47
C ASP A 86 -6.05 -0.28 2.18
N ILE A 87 -5.37 0.85 2.40
CA ILE A 87 -3.90 0.95 2.25
C ILE A 87 -3.18 -0.09 3.11
N GLU A 88 -3.61 -0.29 4.35
CA GLU A 88 -3.05 -1.32 5.22
C GLU A 88 -3.26 -2.73 4.65
N LYS A 89 -4.46 -3.05 4.14
CA LYS A 89 -4.73 -4.31 3.45
C LYS A 89 -3.84 -4.47 2.22
N GLN A 90 -3.59 -3.41 1.44
CA GLN A 90 -2.69 -3.48 0.28
C GLN A 90 -1.27 -3.84 0.70
N VAL A 91 -0.74 -3.20 1.76
CA VAL A 91 0.60 -3.51 2.27
C VAL A 91 0.67 -4.97 2.74
N LYS A 92 -0.36 -5.47 3.43
CA LYS A 92 -0.44 -6.89 3.82
C LYS A 92 -0.45 -7.81 2.59
N CYS A 93 -1.27 -7.53 1.57
CA CYS A 93 -1.31 -8.32 0.35
C CYS A 93 0.05 -8.36 -0.37
N LYS A 94 0.74 -7.22 -0.45
CA LYS A 94 2.09 -7.17 -1.02
C LYS A 94 3.09 -7.96 -0.17
N MET A 95 2.98 -7.97 1.16
CA MET A 95 3.82 -8.82 2.01
C MET A 95 3.64 -10.30 1.67
N TYR A 96 2.40 -10.77 1.50
CA TYR A 96 2.15 -12.15 1.06
C TYR A 96 2.73 -12.43 -0.33
N SER A 97 2.62 -11.48 -1.26
CA SER A 97 3.24 -11.59 -2.59
C SER A 97 4.78 -11.71 -2.50
N PHE A 98 5.42 -10.90 -1.66
CA PHE A 98 6.86 -10.97 -1.41
C PHE A 98 7.28 -12.30 -0.78
N VAL A 99 6.54 -12.76 0.23
CA VAL A 99 6.78 -14.06 0.88
C VAL A 99 6.63 -15.21 -0.13
N GLY A 100 5.57 -15.17 -0.95
CA GLY A 100 5.36 -16.14 -2.03
C GLY A 100 6.48 -16.16 -3.06
N SER A 101 7.02 -14.98 -3.42
CA SER A 101 8.13 -14.83 -4.37
C SER A 101 9.43 -15.49 -3.92
N ILE A 102 9.58 -15.72 -2.61
CA ILE A 102 10.77 -16.35 -2.00
C ILE A 102 10.50 -17.83 -1.72
N LEU A 103 9.35 -18.14 -1.12
CA LEU A 103 9.01 -19.51 -0.73
C LEU A 103 8.92 -20.46 -1.93
N LEU A 104 8.29 -20.02 -3.03
CA LEU A 104 8.07 -20.91 -4.17
C LEU A 104 9.36 -21.27 -4.92
N PRO A 105 10.30 -20.32 -5.17
CA PRO A 105 11.63 -20.67 -5.66
C PRO A 105 12.41 -21.58 -4.73
N LEU A 106 12.42 -21.32 -3.41
CA LEU A 106 13.12 -22.18 -2.45
C LEU A 106 12.57 -23.60 -2.47
N TYR A 107 11.24 -23.74 -2.55
CA TYR A 107 10.57 -25.03 -2.71
C TYR A 107 10.99 -25.73 -4.01
N SER A 108 11.04 -24.99 -5.13
CA SER A 108 11.46 -25.54 -6.42
C SER A 108 12.92 -26.04 -6.39
N ILE A 109 13.85 -25.28 -5.80
CA ILE A 109 15.26 -25.67 -5.68
C ILE A 109 15.39 -26.97 -4.88
N ARG A 110 14.58 -27.13 -3.82
CA ARG A 110 14.55 -28.35 -3.01
C ARG A 110 14.00 -29.55 -3.78
N MET A 111 12.94 -29.36 -4.57
CA MET A 111 12.35 -30.45 -5.36
C MET A 111 13.27 -30.89 -6.50
N PHE A 112 13.94 -29.95 -7.18
CA PHE A 112 14.88 -30.24 -8.26
C PHE A 112 16.30 -30.50 -7.75
N LYS A 113 16.48 -31.16 -6.58
CA LYS A 113 17.79 -31.34 -5.93
C LYS A 113 18.86 -31.95 -6.84
N TYR A 114 18.48 -32.91 -7.69
CA TYR A 114 19.38 -33.69 -8.55
C TYR A 114 19.73 -33.03 -9.90
N TYR A 115 19.18 -31.85 -10.19
CA TYR A 115 19.49 -31.12 -11.42
C TYR A 115 20.73 -30.23 -11.29
N ASP A 116 21.38 -29.96 -12.42
CA ASP A 116 22.48 -29.02 -12.50
C ASP A 116 22.09 -27.62 -12.04
N MET A 117 23.06 -26.91 -11.46
CA MET A 117 22.88 -25.54 -10.97
C MET A 117 22.45 -24.56 -12.07
N LYS A 118 22.88 -24.78 -13.33
CA LYS A 118 22.47 -23.98 -14.49
C LYS A 118 20.95 -24.04 -14.69
N SER A 119 20.39 -25.25 -14.67
CA SER A 119 18.95 -25.48 -14.84
C SER A 119 18.14 -24.90 -13.69
N LYS A 120 18.61 -25.05 -12.45
CA LYS A 120 17.98 -24.45 -11.27
C LYS A 120 17.92 -22.92 -11.37
N LEU A 121 19.01 -22.29 -11.78
CA LEU A 121 19.09 -20.83 -11.89
C LEU A 121 18.12 -20.30 -12.96
N ILE A 122 17.92 -21.03 -14.06
CA ILE A 122 16.94 -20.69 -15.09
C ILE A 122 15.50 -20.78 -14.55
N MET A 123 15.19 -21.77 -13.69
CA MET A 123 13.83 -21.95 -13.16
C MET A 123 13.45 -20.92 -12.08
N VAL A 124 14.39 -20.52 -11.22
CA VAL A 124 14.15 -19.60 -10.09
C VAL A 124 13.31 -18.36 -10.45
N PRO A 125 13.59 -17.57 -11.51
CA PRO A 125 12.79 -16.40 -11.83
C PRO A 125 11.33 -16.74 -12.17
N PHE A 126 11.06 -17.85 -12.87
CA PHE A 126 9.70 -18.26 -13.21
C PHE A 126 8.89 -18.65 -11.97
N PHE A 127 9.49 -19.42 -11.05
CA PHE A 127 8.86 -19.74 -9.77
C PHE A 127 8.71 -18.52 -8.87
N SER A 128 9.58 -17.52 -8.99
CA SER A 128 9.46 -16.30 -8.19
C SER A 128 8.26 -15.48 -8.65
N ILE A 129 8.09 -15.31 -9.97
CA ILE A 129 6.93 -14.63 -10.57
C ILE A 129 5.64 -15.38 -10.21
N MET A 130 5.62 -16.70 -10.37
CA MET A 130 4.46 -17.52 -10.00
C MET A 130 4.14 -17.39 -8.50
N GLY A 131 5.17 -17.41 -7.65
CA GLY A 131 5.06 -17.19 -6.21
C GLY A 131 4.50 -15.81 -5.87
N MET A 132 4.86 -14.76 -6.60
CA MET A 132 4.30 -13.42 -6.42
C MET A 132 2.78 -13.41 -6.66
N TYR A 133 2.30 -14.04 -7.74
CA TYR A 133 0.87 -14.07 -8.05
C TYR A 133 0.07 -14.90 -7.05
N LEU A 134 0.57 -16.09 -6.69
CA LEU A 134 -0.05 -16.93 -5.67
C LEU A 134 -0.06 -16.27 -4.29
N GLY A 135 1.04 -15.60 -3.92
CA GLY A 135 1.14 -14.81 -2.70
C GLY A 135 0.15 -13.63 -2.69
N LEU A 136 -0.03 -12.94 -3.82
CA LEU A 136 -1.01 -11.87 -3.92
C LEU A 136 -2.45 -12.41 -3.79
N PHE A 137 -2.75 -13.54 -4.43
CA PHE A 137 -4.06 -14.19 -4.37
C PHE A 137 -4.40 -14.62 -2.94
N THR A 138 -3.49 -15.33 -2.28
CA THR A 138 -3.63 -15.73 -0.87
C THR A 138 -3.74 -14.53 0.06
N GLY A 139 -2.95 -13.47 -0.17
CA GLY A 139 -3.06 -12.23 0.58
C GLY A 139 -4.42 -11.55 0.45
N ASN A 140 -5.00 -11.54 -0.75
CA ASN A 140 -6.34 -10.99 -0.98
C ASN A 140 -7.44 -11.83 -0.32
N LEU A 141 -7.28 -13.17 -0.25
CA LEU A 141 -8.18 -14.06 0.50
C LEU A 141 -8.11 -13.77 2.00
N VAL A 142 -6.90 -13.78 2.58
CA VAL A 142 -6.70 -13.59 4.04
C VAL A 142 -7.16 -12.21 4.51
N THR A 143 -6.92 -11.16 3.72
CA THR A 143 -7.35 -9.80 4.06
C THR A 143 -8.83 -9.54 3.75
N GLY A 144 -9.53 -10.50 3.14
CA GLY A 144 -10.92 -10.35 2.70
C GLY A 144 -11.10 -9.28 1.62
N ARG A 145 -10.02 -8.87 0.95
CA ARG A 145 -10.04 -7.73 0.03
C ARG A 145 -10.90 -7.99 -1.21
N PHE A 146 -11.17 -9.24 -1.56
CA PHE A 146 -12.11 -9.56 -2.64
C PHE A 146 -13.53 -9.05 -2.33
N ASN A 147 -13.97 -9.18 -1.08
CA ASN A 147 -15.32 -8.83 -0.64
C ASN A 147 -15.50 -7.33 -0.28
N ASP A 148 -14.42 -6.54 -0.29
CA ASP A 148 -14.52 -5.11 0.00
C ASP A 148 -15.29 -4.35 -1.10
N TYR A 149 -16.13 -3.39 -0.68
CA TYR A 149 -16.86 -2.50 -1.57
C TYR A 149 -15.92 -1.77 -2.55
N LYS A 150 -16.38 -1.55 -3.79
CA LYS A 150 -15.60 -0.82 -4.81
C LYS A 150 -15.20 0.59 -4.33
N ARG A 151 -16.07 1.24 -3.55
CA ARG A 151 -15.81 2.58 -2.98
C ARG A 151 -14.58 2.60 -2.06
N SER A 152 -14.43 1.64 -1.16
CA SER A 152 -13.29 1.61 -0.24
C SER A 152 -11.98 1.34 -0.97
N LYS A 153 -12.01 0.46 -1.99
CA LYS A 153 -10.85 0.23 -2.88
C LYS A 153 -10.45 1.49 -3.63
N PHE A 154 -11.43 2.22 -4.17
CA PHE A 154 -11.17 3.47 -4.89
C PHE A 154 -10.50 4.51 -3.98
N LEU A 155 -11.01 4.69 -2.75
CA LEU A 155 -10.42 5.59 -1.75
C LEU A 155 -8.96 5.25 -1.44
N GLY A 156 -8.60 3.96 -1.38
CA GLY A 156 -7.21 3.52 -1.19
C GLY A 156 -6.30 3.75 -2.40
N THR A 157 -6.86 4.00 -3.59
CA THR A 157 -6.08 4.28 -4.82
C THR A 157 -5.89 5.76 -5.12
N LEU A 158 -6.58 6.66 -4.39
CA LEU A 158 -6.48 8.09 -4.64
C LEU A 158 -5.03 8.59 -4.51
N PRO A 159 -4.54 9.36 -5.49
CA PRO A 159 -3.19 9.90 -5.46
C PRO A 159 -3.01 10.87 -4.30
N ALA A 160 -1.78 10.98 -3.78
CA ALA A 160 -1.46 12.04 -2.83
C ALA A 160 -1.28 13.40 -3.51
N ASN A 161 -0.80 13.42 -4.76
CA ASN A 161 -0.51 14.63 -5.52
C ASN A 161 -1.17 14.57 -6.89
N VAL A 162 -1.59 15.72 -7.40
CA VAL A 162 -2.14 15.91 -8.74
C VAL A 162 -1.24 16.86 -9.51
N TYR A 163 -1.02 16.57 -10.80
CA TYR A 163 -0.30 17.47 -11.70
C TYR A 163 -1.29 18.33 -12.47
N LEU A 164 -1.31 19.63 -12.17
CA LEU A 164 -2.11 20.61 -12.89
C LEU A 164 -1.33 21.14 -14.10
N LYS A 165 -2.05 21.34 -15.21
CA LYS A 165 -1.48 21.94 -16.41
C LYS A 165 -1.50 23.47 -16.24
N ASN A 166 -0.35 24.09 -16.48
CA ASN A 166 -0.25 25.54 -16.67
C ASN A 166 -0.64 25.93 -18.09
#